data_AF-A0A650CKH5-F1
#
_entry.id   AF-A0A650CKH5-F1
#
_cell.length_a   1.000
_cell.length_b   1.000
_cell.length_c   1.000
_cell.angle_alpha   90.00
_cell.angle_beta   90.00
_cell.angle_gamma   90.00
#
_symmetry.space_group_name_H-M   'P 1'
#
loop_
_entity.id
_entity.type
_entity.pdbx_description
1 polymer ?
#
loop_
_entity_poly.entity_id
_entity_poly.type
_entity_poly.pdbx_seq_one_letter_code
_entity_poly.pdbx_strand_id
1 'polypeptide(L)'
;MIDIQLKKFFLRDPIKFAFEIYDSEIDYEFTEFKIANEGYLMIYRKINPITIMLYGENENTVTKLLSLIKEDKFILFIEPKWKYLLNFSNMKIYPEILMICKSPKVFRREDVRRLTVKDSDKIIELYGKDRGGFVVQMLRDNKTTAYGLFIDNKLVSAAYTWIETKDAGIIGGVFTREGFRNRGFASSVVSELAEDIVKRGKIASLYVREDNTSAIHVYKKIGFNEYWKRLWVSVNTDAKPL
;
A
#
# COMPACT_ATOMS: atom_id res chain seq x y z
N MET A 1 -17.75 6.90 -14.22
CA MET A 1 -18.02 5.52 -13.77
C MET A 1 -17.14 4.57 -14.58
N ILE A 2 -16.41 3.66 -13.92
CA ILE A 2 -15.54 2.69 -14.59
C ILE A 2 -16.35 1.64 -15.38
N ASP A 3 -15.78 1.16 -16.48
CA ASP A 3 -16.31 0.09 -17.31
C ASP A 3 -16.62 -1.19 -16.49
N ILE A 4 -17.79 -1.79 -16.74
CA ILE A 4 -18.23 -3.05 -16.11
C ILE A 4 -17.25 -4.19 -16.39
N GLN A 5 -16.63 -4.21 -17.57
CA GLN A 5 -15.65 -5.22 -17.95
C GLN A 5 -14.38 -5.11 -17.09
N LEU A 6 -13.89 -3.89 -16.82
CA LEU A 6 -12.74 -3.67 -15.94
C LEU A 6 -13.04 -4.08 -14.51
N LYS A 7 -14.23 -3.76 -14.00
CA LYS A 7 -14.67 -4.24 -12.68
C LYS A 7 -14.64 -5.76 -12.59
N LYS A 8 -15.20 -6.46 -13.59
CA LYS A 8 -15.14 -7.93 -13.63
C LYS A 8 -13.71 -8.45 -13.72
N PHE A 9 -12.83 -7.74 -14.42
CA PHE A 9 -11.42 -8.09 -14.53
C PHE A 9 -10.70 -7.99 -13.18
N PHE A 10 -10.84 -6.88 -12.46
CA PHE A 10 -10.21 -6.70 -11.14
C PHE A 10 -10.67 -7.75 -10.13
N LEU A 11 -11.94 -8.15 -10.19
CA LEU A 11 -12.49 -9.18 -9.30
C LEU A 11 -11.96 -10.60 -9.57
N ARG A 12 -11.18 -10.83 -10.63
CA ARG A 12 -10.48 -12.11 -10.84
C ARG A 12 -9.36 -12.32 -9.82
N ASP A 13 -8.75 -11.24 -9.36
CA ASP A 13 -7.75 -11.23 -8.29
C ASP A 13 -7.89 -9.95 -7.46
N PRO A 14 -8.86 -9.90 -6.53
CA PRO A 14 -9.18 -8.70 -5.78
C PRO A 14 -8.09 -8.28 -4.79
N ILE A 15 -7.06 -9.10 -4.61
CA ILE A 15 -5.90 -8.79 -3.75
C ILE A 15 -4.82 -8.08 -4.57
N LYS A 16 -4.50 -8.61 -5.77
CA LYS A 16 -3.60 -7.94 -6.71
C LYS A 16 -4.14 -6.57 -7.12
N PHE A 17 -5.44 -6.50 -7.43
CA PHE A 17 -6.10 -5.29 -7.92
C PHE A 17 -6.79 -4.46 -6.83
N ALA A 18 -6.35 -4.58 -5.57
CA ALA A 18 -7.02 -3.93 -4.44
C ALA A 18 -7.05 -2.40 -4.57
N PHE A 19 -5.99 -1.80 -5.13
CA PHE A 19 -5.94 -0.35 -5.36
C PHE A 19 -6.88 0.06 -6.48
N GLU A 20 -6.89 -0.68 -7.58
CA GLU A 20 -7.77 -0.40 -8.72
C GLU A 20 -9.25 -0.53 -8.33
N ILE A 21 -9.59 -1.48 -7.47
CA ILE A 21 -10.94 -1.61 -6.88
C ILE A 21 -11.22 -0.42 -5.97
N TYR A 22 -10.35 -0.13 -5.01
CA TYR A 22 -10.57 0.95 -4.03
C TYR A 22 -10.70 2.31 -4.71
N ASP A 23 -9.77 2.66 -5.58
CA ASP A 23 -9.67 3.98 -6.22
C ASP A 23 -10.82 4.20 -7.22
N SER A 24 -11.33 3.14 -7.86
CA SER A 24 -12.46 3.25 -8.79
C SER A 24 -13.84 3.24 -8.13
N GLU A 25 -13.95 2.80 -6.88
CA GLU A 25 -15.21 2.74 -6.12
C GLU A 25 -15.32 3.86 -5.07
N ILE A 26 -14.26 4.11 -4.31
CA ILE A 26 -14.27 5.00 -3.15
C ILE A 26 -13.77 6.39 -3.51
N ASP A 27 -12.68 6.47 -4.26
CA ASP A 27 -12.03 7.73 -4.64
C ASP A 27 -12.21 8.03 -6.14
N TYR A 28 -13.33 7.61 -6.72
CA TYR A 28 -13.59 7.66 -8.18
C TYR A 28 -13.50 9.07 -8.78
N GLU A 29 -13.73 10.12 -7.98
CA GLU A 29 -13.60 11.52 -8.41
C GLU A 29 -12.14 11.92 -8.71
N PHE A 30 -11.18 11.18 -8.17
CA PHE A 30 -9.74 11.40 -8.36
C PHE A 30 -9.09 10.40 -9.32
N THR A 31 -9.89 9.50 -9.92
CA THR A 31 -9.41 8.34 -10.67
C THR A 31 -9.85 8.38 -12.12
N GLU A 32 -8.89 8.41 -13.04
CA GLU A 32 -9.10 8.37 -14.48
C GLU A 32 -8.57 7.05 -15.06
N PHE A 33 -9.29 6.45 -16.01
CA PHE A 33 -8.83 5.27 -16.74
C PHE A 33 -8.65 5.59 -18.22
N LYS A 34 -7.50 5.23 -18.78
CA LYS A 34 -7.27 5.18 -20.23
C LYS A 34 -7.11 3.74 -20.66
N ILE A 35 -7.94 3.28 -21.59
CA ILE A 35 -7.97 1.89 -22.06
C ILE A 35 -7.35 1.80 -23.44
N ALA A 36 -6.50 0.81 -23.64
CA ALA A 36 -5.96 0.47 -24.94
C ALA A 36 -5.86 -1.05 -25.04
N ASN A 37 -6.48 -1.63 -26.07
CA ASN A 37 -6.50 -3.08 -26.28
C ASN A 37 -6.97 -3.81 -24.99
N GLU A 38 -6.20 -4.80 -24.52
CA GLU A 38 -6.45 -5.59 -23.31
C GLU A 38 -5.72 -5.03 -22.07
N GLY A 39 -5.48 -3.72 -22.03
CA GLY A 39 -4.75 -3.07 -20.94
C GLY A 39 -5.35 -1.74 -20.53
N TYR A 40 -4.89 -1.22 -19.40
CA TYR A 40 -5.32 0.06 -18.86
C TYR A 40 -4.16 0.83 -18.23
N LEU A 41 -4.36 2.15 -18.21
CA LEU A 41 -3.62 3.11 -17.42
C LEU A 41 -4.62 3.74 -16.44
N MET A 42 -4.46 3.48 -15.14
CA MET A 42 -5.21 4.16 -14.10
C MET A 42 -4.38 5.33 -13.57
N ILE A 43 -4.94 6.53 -13.58
CA ILE A 43 -4.29 7.75 -13.07
C ILE A 43 -5.05 8.23 -11.85
N TYR A 44 -4.37 8.26 -10.69
CA TYR A 44 -4.90 8.66 -9.40
C TYR A 44 -4.29 9.99 -8.95
N ARG A 45 -5.13 11.01 -8.75
CA ARG A 45 -4.71 12.42 -8.57
C ARG A 45 -4.94 12.99 -7.16
N LYS A 46 -5.42 12.19 -6.21
CA LYS A 46 -5.67 12.65 -4.83
C LYS A 46 -4.39 12.94 -4.05
N ILE A 47 -3.31 12.26 -4.41
CA ILE A 47 -2.00 12.37 -3.75
C ILE A 47 -0.97 12.95 -4.71
N ASN A 48 0.05 13.60 -4.15
CA ASN A 48 1.17 14.18 -4.87
C ASN A 48 2.48 13.53 -4.40
N PRO A 49 3.34 13.00 -5.29
CA PRO A 49 3.17 12.89 -6.75
C PRO A 49 1.96 12.05 -7.15
N ILE A 50 1.41 12.34 -8.33
CA ILE A 50 0.31 11.53 -8.86
C ILE A 50 0.75 10.08 -8.99
N THR A 51 -0.19 9.16 -8.84
CA THR A 51 0.07 7.73 -8.95
C THR A 51 -0.56 7.19 -10.21
N ILE A 52 0.20 6.38 -10.94
CA ILE A 52 -0.21 5.75 -12.18
C ILE A 52 -0.06 4.24 -12.03
N MET A 53 -1.07 3.46 -12.37
CA MET A 53 -1.00 2.00 -12.47
C MET A 53 -1.18 1.58 -13.91
N LEU A 54 -0.24 0.79 -14.42
CA LEU A 54 -0.27 0.30 -15.79
C LEU A 54 -0.36 -1.23 -15.78
N TYR A 55 -1.38 -1.72 -16.47
CA TYR A 55 -1.56 -3.13 -16.77
C TYR A 55 -1.63 -3.38 -18.28
N GLY A 56 -1.00 -4.45 -18.73
CA GLY A 56 -1.14 -4.92 -20.11
C GLY A 56 -0.55 -6.32 -20.30
N GLU A 57 -1.19 -7.10 -21.17
CA GLU A 57 -0.80 -8.49 -21.45
C GLU A 57 0.34 -8.62 -22.45
N ASN A 58 0.50 -7.64 -23.36
CA ASN A 58 1.49 -7.65 -24.43
C ASN A 58 2.22 -6.31 -24.58
N GLU A 59 3.39 -6.36 -25.19
CA GLU A 59 4.29 -5.21 -25.38
C GLU A 59 3.61 -4.05 -26.10
N ASN A 60 2.91 -4.33 -27.22
CA ASN A 60 2.21 -3.29 -28.00
C ASN A 60 1.21 -2.49 -27.16
N THR A 61 0.49 -3.18 -26.28
CA THR A 61 -0.47 -2.57 -25.37
C THR A 61 0.23 -1.69 -24.34
N VAL A 62 1.29 -2.21 -23.71
CA VAL A 62 2.05 -1.49 -22.68
C VAL A 62 2.75 -0.26 -23.27
N THR A 63 3.41 -0.40 -24.42
CA THR A 63 4.06 0.70 -25.14
C THR A 63 3.06 1.80 -25.48
N LYS A 64 1.88 1.42 -25.99
CA LYS A 64 0.81 2.38 -26.28
C LYS A 64 0.35 3.11 -25.01
N LEU A 65 0.10 2.39 -23.91
CA LEU A 65 -0.34 3.00 -22.65
C LEU A 65 0.73 3.92 -22.03
N LEU A 66 2.01 3.54 -22.08
CA LEU A 66 3.12 4.39 -21.63
C LEU A 66 3.15 5.73 -22.39
N SER A 67 2.87 5.72 -23.70
CA SER A 67 2.82 6.94 -24.53
C SER A 67 1.68 7.91 -24.17
N LEU A 68 0.67 7.44 -23.43
CA LEU A 68 -0.48 8.23 -22.97
C LEU A 68 -0.22 8.98 -21.66
N ILE A 69 0.89 8.68 -20.96
CA ILE A 69 1.33 9.43 -19.78
C ILE A 69 1.83 10.80 -20.28
N LYS A 70 1.25 11.88 -19.74
CA LYS A 70 1.58 13.26 -20.11
C LYS A 70 2.20 14.04 -18.96
N GLU A 71 2.25 13.43 -17.78
CA GLU A 71 2.72 14.05 -16.57
C GLU A 71 4.23 13.92 -16.43
N ASP A 72 4.87 15.01 -15.99
CA ASP A 72 6.33 15.03 -15.83
C ASP A 72 6.78 14.37 -14.53
N LYS A 73 5.94 14.41 -13.48
CA LYS A 73 6.24 13.91 -12.13
C LYS A 73 5.17 12.93 -11.67
N PHE A 74 5.53 11.67 -11.49
CA PHE A 74 4.58 10.62 -11.10
C PHE A 74 5.29 9.43 -10.46
N ILE A 75 4.49 8.62 -9.77
CA ILE A 75 4.84 7.25 -9.39
C ILE A 75 4.12 6.30 -10.34
N LEU A 76 4.86 5.41 -10.99
CA LEU A 76 4.32 4.37 -11.85
C LEU A 76 4.43 3.00 -11.17
N PHE A 77 3.31 2.28 -11.14
CA PHE A 77 3.23 0.88 -10.80
C PHE A 77 3.05 0.04 -12.06
N ILE A 78 3.95 -0.92 -12.27
CA ILE A 78 3.97 -1.75 -13.48
C ILE A 78 4.55 -3.15 -13.17
N GLU A 79 4.16 -4.16 -13.95
CA GLU A 79 4.73 -5.50 -13.82
C GLU A 79 6.24 -5.54 -14.16
N PRO A 80 7.05 -6.33 -13.43
CA PRO A 80 8.51 -6.36 -13.63
C PRO A 80 8.94 -6.79 -15.03
N LYS A 81 8.14 -7.63 -15.71
CA LYS A 81 8.43 -8.06 -17.09
C LYS A 81 8.55 -6.89 -18.07
N TRP A 82 7.90 -5.76 -17.80
CA TRP A 82 7.91 -4.59 -18.68
C TRP A 82 9.01 -3.57 -18.37
N LYS A 83 9.94 -3.89 -17.47
CA LYS A 83 11.04 -2.99 -17.08
C LYS A 83 11.81 -2.42 -18.28
N TYR A 84 12.04 -3.24 -19.31
CA TYR A 84 12.84 -2.87 -20.49
C TYR A 84 12.16 -1.81 -21.39
N LEU A 85 10.85 -1.58 -21.22
CA LEU A 85 10.09 -0.54 -21.94
C LEU A 85 10.15 0.83 -21.26
N LEU A 86 10.68 0.90 -20.04
CA LEU A 86 10.73 2.15 -19.26
C LEU A 86 11.91 3.00 -19.73
N ASN A 87 11.61 4.23 -20.17
CA ASN A 87 12.62 5.18 -20.62
C ASN A 87 12.24 6.61 -20.21
N PHE A 88 12.18 6.86 -18.91
CA PHE A 88 11.86 8.19 -18.36
C PHE A 88 13.11 8.86 -17.77
N SER A 89 13.20 10.18 -17.93
CA SER A 89 14.24 10.99 -17.31
C SER A 89 14.17 10.90 -15.78
N ASN A 90 15.34 10.80 -15.13
CA ASN A 90 15.49 10.72 -13.66
C ASN A 90 14.63 9.62 -13.00
N MET A 91 14.40 8.49 -13.67
CA MET A 91 13.63 7.40 -13.07
C MET A 91 14.42 6.62 -12.01
N LYS A 92 13.76 6.26 -10.92
CA LYS A 92 14.27 5.35 -9.88
C LYS A 92 13.30 4.19 -9.73
N ILE A 93 13.81 2.96 -9.88
CA ILE A 93 12.99 1.74 -9.85
C ILE A 93 13.24 0.99 -8.54
N TYR A 94 12.16 0.61 -7.87
CA TYR A 94 12.16 -0.15 -6.63
C TYR A 94 11.24 -1.36 -6.81
N PRO A 95 11.78 -2.59 -6.93
CA PRO A 95 10.96 -3.79 -6.95
C PRO A 95 10.24 -3.98 -5.61
N GLU A 96 8.94 -4.26 -5.66
CA GLU A 96 8.09 -4.54 -4.51
C GLU A 96 7.47 -5.93 -4.62
N ILE A 97 7.33 -6.59 -3.47
CA ILE A 97 6.64 -7.85 -3.30
C ILE A 97 5.31 -7.55 -2.60
N LEU A 98 4.21 -7.96 -3.21
CA LEU A 98 2.92 -8.10 -2.54
C LEU A 98 2.97 -9.37 -1.70
N MET A 99 2.82 -9.23 -0.38
CA MET A 99 2.72 -10.35 0.54
C MET A 99 1.30 -10.43 1.11
N ILE A 100 0.82 -11.65 1.38
CA ILE A 100 -0.52 -11.90 1.94
C ILE A 100 -0.47 -12.82 3.16
N CYS A 101 -1.43 -12.63 4.08
CA CYS A 101 -1.61 -13.45 5.26
C CYS A 101 -3.10 -13.73 5.49
N LYS A 102 -3.46 -15.01 5.62
CA LYS A 102 -4.82 -15.49 5.92
C LYS A 102 -4.97 -15.99 7.35
N SER A 103 -3.87 -16.28 8.03
CA SER A 103 -3.85 -16.82 9.40
C SER A 103 -2.59 -16.32 10.09
N PRO A 104 -2.62 -15.13 10.71
CA PRO A 104 -1.44 -14.53 11.32
C PRO A 104 -1.10 -15.20 12.65
N LYS A 105 0.18 -15.47 12.87
CA LYS A 105 0.73 -15.73 14.20
C LYS A 105 0.82 -14.40 14.97
N VAL A 106 0.03 -14.30 16.03
CA VAL A 106 -0.11 -13.06 16.80
C VAL A 106 0.95 -12.97 17.90
N PHE A 107 1.69 -11.86 17.94
CA PHE A 107 2.68 -11.56 18.98
C PHE A 107 2.10 -10.55 19.97
N ARG A 108 1.12 -11.01 20.77
CA ARG A 108 0.38 -10.17 21.73
C ARG A 108 1.31 -9.46 22.71
N ARG A 109 0.99 -8.20 22.98
CA ARG A 109 1.55 -7.44 24.10
C ARG A 109 0.49 -6.52 24.68
N GLU A 110 0.54 -6.30 25.98
CA GLU A 110 -0.41 -5.41 26.68
C GLU A 110 -0.27 -3.94 26.27
N ASP A 111 0.92 -3.56 25.79
CA ASP A 111 1.24 -2.21 25.33
C ASP A 111 0.75 -1.91 23.90
N VAL A 112 0.17 -2.89 23.21
CA VAL A 112 -0.40 -2.73 21.86
C VAL A 112 -1.91 -2.53 21.96
N ARG A 113 -2.42 -1.51 21.28
CA ARG A 113 -3.86 -1.29 21.14
C ARG A 113 -4.24 -0.64 19.82
N ARG A 114 -5.53 -0.73 19.49
CA ARG A 114 -6.13 0.03 18.39
C ARG A 114 -6.00 1.54 18.67
N LEU A 115 -5.61 2.27 17.63
CA LEU A 115 -5.54 3.72 17.64
C LEU A 115 -6.88 4.32 17.23
N THR A 116 -7.18 5.50 17.77
CA THR A 116 -8.41 6.24 17.48
C THR A 116 -8.09 7.69 17.15
N VAL A 117 -9.10 8.47 16.75
CA VAL A 117 -8.95 9.92 16.54
C VAL A 117 -8.45 10.67 17.79
N LYS A 118 -8.62 10.11 18.99
CA LYS A 118 -8.10 10.69 20.25
C LYS A 118 -6.57 10.59 20.37
N ASP A 119 -5.94 9.76 19.53
CA ASP A 119 -4.49 9.59 19.48
C ASP A 119 -3.81 10.53 18.47
N SER A 120 -4.54 11.54 17.94
CA SER A 120 -4.08 12.42 16.85
C SER A 120 -2.68 12.98 17.04
N ASP A 121 -2.43 13.54 18.22
CA ASP A 121 -1.18 14.24 18.50
C ASP A 121 0.00 13.25 18.50
N LYS A 122 -0.23 12.03 19.00
CA LYS A 122 0.76 10.97 19.06
C LYS A 122 1.02 10.36 17.67
N ILE A 123 -0.01 10.26 16.84
CA ILE A 123 0.09 9.82 15.44
C ILE A 123 0.91 10.84 14.63
N ILE A 124 0.62 12.14 14.81
CA ILE A 124 1.36 13.24 14.18
C ILE A 124 2.81 13.27 14.67
N GLU A 125 3.06 13.06 15.96
CA GLU A 125 4.41 12.98 16.52
C GLU A 125 5.21 11.79 15.95
N LEU A 126 4.54 10.67 15.64
CA LEU A 126 5.20 9.49 15.09
C LEU A 126 5.50 9.61 13.60
N TYR A 127 4.51 10.01 12.80
CA TYR A 127 4.60 10.01 11.33
C TYR A 127 4.94 11.37 10.71
N GLY A 128 5.02 12.43 11.52
CA GLY A 128 5.14 13.80 11.04
C GLY A 128 3.79 14.41 10.64
N LYS A 129 3.78 15.73 10.40
CA LYS A 129 2.55 16.51 10.15
C LYS A 129 1.77 16.02 8.94
N ASP A 130 2.44 15.78 7.82
CA ASP A 130 1.76 15.46 6.56
C ASP A 130 1.13 14.06 6.63
N ARG A 131 1.98 13.04 6.84
CA ARG A 131 1.51 11.66 6.91
C ARG A 131 0.64 11.39 8.13
N GLY A 132 1.01 11.91 9.30
CA GLY A 132 0.21 11.76 10.51
C GLY A 132 -1.15 12.44 10.37
N GLY A 133 -1.21 13.64 9.78
CA GLY A 133 -2.46 14.31 9.46
C GLY A 133 -3.34 13.48 8.52
N PHE A 134 -2.77 12.88 7.48
CA PHE A 134 -3.47 11.96 6.58
C PHE A 134 -4.07 10.75 7.30
N VAL A 135 -3.28 10.08 8.16
CA VAL A 135 -3.78 8.94 8.96
C VAL A 135 -4.91 9.34 9.91
N VAL A 136 -4.78 10.49 10.57
CA VAL A 136 -5.84 11.03 11.45
C VAL A 136 -7.11 11.31 10.67
N GLN A 137 -7.00 11.87 9.46
CA GLN A 137 -8.17 12.10 8.60
C GLN A 137 -8.83 10.78 8.19
N MET A 138 -8.06 9.77 7.78
CA MET A 138 -8.59 8.43 7.48
C MET A 138 -9.29 7.78 8.68
N LEU A 139 -8.81 8.01 9.91
CA LEU A 139 -9.47 7.53 11.13
C LEU A 139 -10.82 8.24 11.34
N ARG A 140 -10.91 9.55 11.08
CA ARG A 140 -12.18 10.31 11.17
C ARG A 140 -13.19 9.82 10.14
N ASP A 141 -12.72 9.52 8.94
CA ASP A 141 -13.57 9.06 7.83
C ASP A 141 -13.88 7.56 7.89
N ASN A 142 -13.42 6.85 8.93
CA ASN A 142 -13.54 5.40 9.08
C ASN A 142 -13.01 4.62 7.85
N LYS A 143 -11.95 5.15 7.22
CA LYS A 143 -11.29 4.56 6.03
C LYS A 143 -10.06 3.72 6.38
N THR A 144 -9.69 3.64 7.67
CA THR A 144 -8.50 2.90 8.12
C THR A 144 -8.69 2.23 9.46
N THR A 145 -7.94 1.15 9.66
CA THR A 145 -7.71 0.51 10.94
C THR A 145 -6.23 0.68 11.30
N ALA A 146 -5.95 1.23 12.48
CA ALA A 146 -4.58 1.49 12.94
C ALA A 146 -4.33 0.87 14.32
N TYR A 147 -3.14 0.32 14.51
CA TYR A 147 -2.67 -0.23 15.78
C TYR A 147 -1.34 0.44 16.16
N GLY A 148 -1.13 0.60 17.46
CA GLY A 148 0.04 1.26 18.00
C GLY A 148 0.53 0.61 19.29
N LEU A 149 1.85 0.65 19.49
CA LEU A 149 2.53 0.21 20.71
C LEU A 149 2.98 1.44 21.50
N PHE A 150 2.65 1.46 22.79
CA PHE A 150 2.93 2.56 23.70
C PHE A 150 3.97 2.19 24.75
N ILE A 151 4.98 3.04 24.93
CA ILE A 151 5.92 2.96 26.07
C ILE A 151 5.87 4.31 26.76
N ASP A 152 5.62 4.33 28.07
CA ASP A 152 5.53 5.56 28.87
C ASP A 152 4.60 6.63 28.25
N ASN A 153 3.41 6.20 27.82
CA ASN A 153 2.40 7.02 27.13
C ASN A 153 2.86 7.60 25.77
N LYS A 154 4.01 7.20 25.25
CA LYS A 154 4.53 7.59 23.94
C LYS A 154 4.25 6.51 22.91
N LEU A 155 3.72 6.92 21.74
CA LEU A 155 3.57 6.02 20.61
C LEU A 155 4.95 5.78 19.97
N VAL A 156 5.44 4.53 20.05
CA VAL A 156 6.80 4.17 19.60
C VAL A 156 6.82 3.27 18.37
N SER A 157 5.72 2.56 18.11
CA SER A 157 5.53 1.76 16.90
C SER A 157 4.07 1.82 16.46
N ALA A 158 3.82 1.87 15.16
CA ALA A 158 2.45 1.81 14.64
C ALA A 158 2.43 1.19 13.23
N ALA A 159 1.23 0.78 12.82
CA ALA A 159 0.88 0.40 11.46
C ALA A 159 -0.61 0.69 11.24
N TYR A 160 -1.01 0.87 9.98
CA TYR A 160 -2.41 1.12 9.63
C TYR A 160 -2.75 0.50 8.28
N THR A 161 -4.03 0.34 7.97
CA THR A 161 -4.47 -0.02 6.61
C THR A 161 -4.44 1.20 5.72
N TRP A 162 -3.63 1.15 4.66
CA TRP A 162 -3.57 2.20 3.65
C TRP A 162 -4.88 2.27 2.86
N ILE A 163 -5.37 1.10 2.43
CA ILE A 163 -6.71 0.93 1.87
C ILE A 163 -7.35 -0.35 2.41
N GLU A 164 -8.67 -0.38 2.40
CA GLU A 164 -9.44 -1.59 2.66
C GLU A 164 -10.54 -1.76 1.60
N THR A 165 -10.56 -2.91 0.95
CA THR A 165 -11.67 -3.34 0.09
C THR A 165 -12.55 -4.33 0.86
N LYS A 166 -13.55 -4.92 0.18
CA LYS A 166 -14.33 -6.04 0.74
C LYS A 166 -13.47 -7.29 0.97
N ASP A 167 -12.42 -7.50 0.15
CA ASP A 167 -11.64 -8.73 0.11
C ASP A 167 -10.26 -8.59 0.78
N ALA A 168 -9.70 -7.37 0.85
CA ALA A 168 -8.33 -7.13 1.29
C ALA A 168 -8.22 -5.94 2.25
N GLY A 169 -7.28 -6.04 3.20
CA GLY A 169 -6.75 -4.90 3.94
C GLY A 169 -5.26 -4.74 3.62
N ILE A 170 -4.89 -3.66 2.93
CA ILE A 170 -3.50 -3.38 2.56
C ILE A 170 -2.86 -2.60 3.70
N ILE A 171 -2.02 -3.26 4.48
CA ILE A 171 -1.23 -2.67 5.56
C ILE A 171 -0.14 -1.78 4.96
N GLY A 172 -0.02 -0.57 5.53
CA GLY A 172 1.04 0.37 5.22
C GLY A 172 1.54 1.08 6.48
N GLY A 173 2.58 1.88 6.30
CA GLY A 173 3.13 2.73 7.35
C GLY A 173 3.63 2.00 8.58
N VAL A 174 4.09 0.76 8.41
CA VAL A 174 4.79 0.05 9.48
C VAL A 174 6.02 0.86 9.87
N PHE A 175 6.01 1.41 11.07
CA PHE A 175 7.08 2.26 11.55
C PHE A 175 7.34 2.01 13.03
N THR A 176 8.62 1.88 13.38
CA THR A 176 9.11 1.82 14.75
C THR A 176 10.22 2.85 14.91
N ARG A 177 10.12 3.70 15.95
CA ARG A 177 11.14 4.68 16.32
C ARG A 177 12.49 3.97 16.50
N GLU A 178 13.57 4.62 16.04
CA GLU A 178 14.91 4.02 15.93
C GLU A 178 15.40 3.34 17.21
N GLY A 179 15.33 4.03 18.36
CA GLY A 179 15.75 3.47 19.66
C GLY A 179 14.91 2.30 20.18
N PHE A 180 13.77 2.01 19.55
CA PHE A 180 12.84 0.94 19.90
C PHE A 180 12.82 -0.21 18.88
N ARG A 181 13.66 -0.15 17.83
CA ARG A 181 13.80 -1.22 16.83
C ARG A 181 14.47 -2.46 17.45
N ASN A 182 14.34 -3.60 16.76
CA ASN A 182 14.89 -4.90 17.17
C ASN A 182 14.33 -5.47 18.49
N ARG A 183 13.18 -4.97 18.96
CA ARG A 183 12.48 -5.43 20.17
C ARG A 183 11.18 -6.20 19.90
N GLY A 184 10.93 -6.55 18.65
CA GLY A 184 9.70 -7.24 18.21
C GLY A 184 8.45 -6.34 18.09
N PHE A 185 8.58 -5.03 18.24
CA PHE A 185 7.44 -4.10 18.28
C PHE A 185 6.66 -4.04 16.96
N ALA A 186 7.36 -3.98 15.83
CA ALA A 186 6.72 -4.09 14.51
C ALA A 186 5.97 -5.42 14.35
N SER A 187 6.55 -6.53 14.82
CA SER A 187 5.89 -7.84 14.77
C SER A 187 4.59 -7.85 15.56
N SER A 188 4.58 -7.32 16.77
CA SER A 188 3.38 -7.23 17.60
C SER A 188 2.30 -6.38 16.93
N VAL A 189 2.62 -5.14 16.57
CA VAL A 189 1.66 -4.21 15.96
C VAL A 189 1.09 -4.77 14.64
N VAL A 190 1.93 -5.26 13.74
CA VAL A 190 1.48 -5.77 12.43
C VAL A 190 0.67 -7.05 12.60
N SER A 191 1.05 -7.94 13.52
CA SER A 191 0.32 -9.19 13.73
C SER A 191 -1.09 -8.97 14.30
N GLU A 192 -1.27 -7.99 15.18
CA GLU A 192 -2.59 -7.64 15.72
C GLU A 192 -3.47 -6.95 14.67
N LEU A 193 -2.89 -6.05 13.87
CA LEU A 193 -3.60 -5.45 12.74
C LEU A 193 -4.00 -6.51 11.70
N ALA A 194 -3.09 -7.43 11.36
CA ALA A 194 -3.38 -8.53 10.43
C ALA A 194 -4.49 -9.45 10.95
N GLU A 195 -4.50 -9.74 12.26
CA GLU A 195 -5.54 -10.55 12.88
C GLU A 195 -6.90 -9.85 12.84
N ASP A 196 -6.96 -8.55 13.12
CA ASP A 196 -8.19 -7.76 13.00
C ASP A 196 -8.74 -7.81 11.57
N ILE A 197 -7.88 -7.62 10.56
CA ILE A 197 -8.26 -7.70 9.14
C ILE A 197 -8.83 -9.09 8.80
N VAL A 198 -8.14 -10.15 9.22
CA VAL A 198 -8.54 -11.54 8.96
C VAL A 198 -9.85 -11.91 9.67
N LYS A 199 -10.04 -11.47 10.92
CA LYS A 199 -11.30 -11.70 11.66
C LYS A 199 -12.51 -11.01 11.01
N ARG A 200 -12.28 -9.95 10.24
CA ARG A 200 -13.30 -9.28 9.43
C ARG A 200 -13.55 -9.95 8.07
N GLY A 201 -12.98 -11.13 7.84
CA GLY A 201 -13.18 -11.92 6.62
C GLY A 201 -12.33 -11.47 5.42
N LYS A 202 -11.34 -10.59 5.64
CA LYS A 202 -10.46 -10.05 4.60
C LYS A 202 -9.10 -10.74 4.60
N ILE A 203 -8.35 -10.59 3.52
CA ILE A 203 -6.93 -11.00 3.47
C ILE A 203 -6.06 -9.81 3.90
N ALA A 204 -5.26 -10.01 4.94
CA ALA A 204 -4.23 -9.06 5.31
C ALA A 204 -3.13 -9.09 4.24
N SER A 205 -2.75 -7.93 3.73
CA SER A 205 -1.81 -7.82 2.63
C SER A 205 -0.93 -6.59 2.79
N LEU A 206 0.25 -6.58 2.17
CA LEU A 206 1.16 -5.42 2.19
C LEU A 206 2.11 -5.49 1.00
N TYR A 207 2.64 -4.33 0.63
CA TYR A 207 3.79 -4.24 -0.26
C TYR A 207 5.05 -3.98 0.55
N VAL A 208 6.13 -4.67 0.18
CA VAL A 208 7.46 -4.48 0.77
C VAL A 208 8.51 -4.45 -0.34
N ARG A 209 9.51 -3.58 -0.22
CA ARG A 209 10.64 -3.59 -1.15
C ARG A 209 11.37 -4.93 -1.09
N GLU A 210 11.76 -5.45 -2.25
CA GLU A 210 12.45 -6.73 -2.37
C GLU A 210 13.81 -6.75 -1.64
N ASP A 211 14.46 -5.60 -1.50
CA ASP A 211 15.72 -5.44 -0.77
C ASP A 211 15.55 -5.18 0.74
N ASN A 212 14.32 -5.06 1.25
CA ASN A 212 14.05 -4.85 2.68
C ASN A 212 13.96 -6.19 3.43
N THR A 213 15.09 -6.89 3.51
CA THR A 213 15.19 -8.23 4.12
C THR A 213 14.73 -8.26 5.59
N SER A 214 14.95 -7.17 6.34
CA SER A 214 14.50 -7.03 7.73
C SER A 214 12.97 -7.06 7.84
N ALA A 215 12.28 -6.27 7.02
CA ALA A 215 10.81 -6.25 7.03
C ALA A 215 10.23 -7.58 6.51
N ILE A 216 10.80 -8.14 5.44
CA ILE A 216 10.40 -9.46 4.92
C ILE A 216 10.51 -10.54 6.00
N HIS A 217 11.58 -10.54 6.80
CA HIS A 217 11.73 -11.48 7.92
C HIS A 217 10.61 -11.31 8.96
N VAL A 218 10.28 -10.07 9.33
CA VAL A 218 9.15 -9.78 10.23
C VAL A 218 7.84 -10.31 9.67
N TYR A 219 7.55 -10.05 8.40
CA TYR A 219 6.30 -10.47 7.76
C TYR A 219 6.20 -12.00 7.65
N LYS A 220 7.28 -12.68 7.24
CA LYS A 220 7.32 -14.16 7.20
C LYS A 220 7.11 -14.77 8.60
N LYS A 221 7.68 -14.18 9.65
CA LYS A 221 7.49 -14.63 11.04
C LYS A 221 6.03 -14.50 11.52
N ILE A 222 5.28 -13.52 11.01
CA ILE A 222 3.84 -13.35 11.27
C ILE A 222 3.00 -14.34 10.45
N GLY A 223 3.52 -14.86 9.34
CA GLY A 223 2.81 -15.78 8.45
C GLY A 223 2.37 -15.14 7.13
N PHE A 224 2.95 -14.00 6.75
CA PHE A 224 2.82 -13.47 5.40
C PHE A 224 3.69 -14.29 4.44
N ASN A 225 3.16 -14.55 3.25
CA ASN A 225 3.86 -15.20 2.16
C ASN A 225 3.82 -14.34 0.90
N GLU A 226 4.83 -14.49 0.05
CA GLU A 226 4.93 -13.76 -1.22
C GLU A 226 3.78 -14.20 -2.14
N TYR A 227 3.12 -13.24 -2.79
CA TYR A 227 1.94 -13.46 -3.62
C TYR A 227 2.15 -12.98 -5.05
N TRP A 228 2.69 -11.76 -5.21
CA TRP A 228 2.90 -11.15 -6.51
C TRP A 228 4.03 -10.10 -6.43
N LYS A 229 4.48 -9.57 -7.57
CA LYS A 229 5.53 -8.55 -7.66
C LYS A 229 5.16 -7.43 -8.61
N ARG A 230 5.58 -6.22 -8.28
CA ARG A 230 5.48 -5.03 -9.14
C ARG A 230 6.75 -4.18 -9.03
N LEU A 231 6.89 -3.23 -9.95
CA LEU A 231 7.85 -2.15 -9.84
C LEU A 231 7.14 -0.91 -9.32
N TRP A 232 7.70 -0.28 -8.30
CA TRP A 232 7.42 1.10 -7.94
C TRP A 232 8.46 1.96 -8.65
N VAL A 233 8.03 2.84 -9.54
CA VAL A 233 8.92 3.67 -10.38
C VAL A 233 8.65 5.13 -10.06
N SER A 234 9.61 5.80 -9.42
CA SER A 234 9.59 7.26 -9.29
C SER A 234 10.11 7.88 -10.58
N VAL A 235 9.38 8.86 -11.12
CA VAL A 235 9.82 9.68 -12.25
C VAL A 235 9.83 11.15 -11.82
N ASN A 236 10.99 11.79 -11.92
CA ASN A 236 11.24 13.20 -11.56
C ASN A 236 10.73 13.59 -10.14
N THR A 237 10.82 12.66 -9.18
CA THR A 237 10.44 12.90 -7.78
C THR A 237 11.41 12.24 -6.80
N ASP A 238 11.50 12.81 -5.60
CA ASP A 238 12.30 12.28 -4.49
C ASP A 238 11.56 11.26 -3.63
N ALA A 239 10.30 10.97 -3.96
CA ALA A 239 9.53 9.94 -3.30
C ALA A 239 10.25 8.58 -3.36
N LYS A 240 10.06 7.79 -2.30
CA LYS A 240 10.55 6.42 -2.17
C LYS A 240 9.47 5.56 -1.51
N PRO A 241 9.36 4.27 -1.86
CA PRO A 241 8.56 3.35 -1.08
C PRO A 241 9.17 3.20 0.31
N LEU A 242 8.29 3.02 1.30
CA LEU A 242 8.62 2.97 2.72
C LEU A 242 9.14 1.59 3.14
#